data_AF-A0A351X897-F1
#
_entry.id   AF-A0A351X897-F1
#
_cell.length_a   1.000
_cell.length_b   1.000
_cell.length_c   1.000
_cell.angle_alpha   90.00
_cell.angle_beta   90.00
_cell.angle_gamma   90.00
#
_symmetry.space_group_name_H-M   'P 1'
#
loop_
_entity.id
_entity.type
_entity.pdbx_description
1 polymer ?
#
loop_
_entity_poly.entity_id
_entity_poly.type
_entity_poly.pdbx_seq_one_letter_code
_entity_poly.pdbx_strand_id
1 'polypeptide(L)'
;MLKAEKIVSTTCPYCGVGCNLQLHIQDDFIYRVTSPFDSVVNHGNLCVKGRFGYDYIYNKQRVTTPLIRKTRQVAGSRTQAFDRSEWREASWDEALDYAADRLVEIYRRDGSKAMAVYCCAKATNEDNYLLQKMYRALFRSNNVDHCTRLCHAASVVALQMAVGSAAMSNTAAEVVESDVFMLTGSNVSENHPIIALQMKKAVQKHGAKLIVVDPRRIEMVNYAALYLPIKPGSDVPVFSAMAHVILKENLHNPQFIAERTENFEAFAASMEKFTPEYAETISGVDRQLIIDAARMYATAGKSAIYWALGIPESTHGTANALSLINLALLTGQIGRRGTGL
;
A
#
# COMPACT_ATOMS: atom_id res chain seq x y z
N MET A 1 20.13 26.71 23.75
CA MET A 1 19.37 25.91 22.77
C MET A 1 20.33 25.50 21.67
N LEU A 2 20.40 24.21 21.30
CA LEU A 2 21.18 23.77 20.15
C LEU A 2 20.61 24.41 18.87
N LYS A 3 21.47 25.03 18.07
CA LYS A 3 21.11 25.65 16.80
C LYS A 3 21.63 24.77 15.68
N ALA A 4 20.77 24.41 14.73
CA ALA A 4 21.16 23.61 13.60
C ALA A 4 22.18 24.36 12.75
N GLU A 5 23.26 23.68 12.38
CA GLU A 5 24.18 24.12 11.35
C GLU A 5 23.52 23.99 9.97
N LYS A 6 22.78 22.89 9.77
CA LYS A 6 22.07 22.58 8.53
C LYS A 6 20.68 22.04 8.81
N ILE A 7 19.72 22.46 7.99
CA ILE A 7 18.38 21.86 7.94
C ILE A 7 18.21 21.25 6.55
N VAL A 8 17.95 19.94 6.49
CA VAL A 8 17.79 19.20 5.23
C VAL A 8 16.35 18.68 5.13
N SER A 9 15.68 19.05 4.04
CA SER A 9 14.37 18.49 3.71
C SER A 9 14.52 17.11 3.07
N THR A 10 13.70 16.14 3.48
CA THR A 10 13.69 14.79 2.90
C THR A 10 12.31 14.13 3.06
N THR A 11 12.13 12.94 2.49
CA THR A 11 10.93 12.12 2.65
C THR A 11 11.16 11.06 3.72
N CYS A 12 10.14 10.83 4.55
CA CYS A 12 10.16 9.80 5.57
C CYS A 12 10.38 8.40 4.98
N PRO A 13 11.39 7.63 5.42
CA PRO A 13 11.77 6.33 4.82
C PRO A 13 10.92 5.15 5.32
N TYR A 14 9.75 5.42 5.91
CA TYR A 14 8.91 4.42 6.57
C TYR A 14 7.77 3.90 5.69
N CYS A 15 6.52 4.35 5.93
CA CYS A 15 5.36 3.87 5.20
C CYS A 15 5.08 4.74 3.96
N GLY A 16 4.18 4.25 3.11
CA GLY A 16 3.83 4.86 1.81
C GLY A 16 3.14 6.22 1.88
N VAL A 17 2.89 6.79 3.06
CA VAL A 17 2.32 8.15 3.17
C VAL A 17 3.27 9.19 2.61
N GLY A 18 4.59 9.00 2.74
CA GLY A 18 5.57 9.96 2.18
C GLY A 18 5.62 11.30 2.90
N CYS A 19 5.57 11.29 4.24
CA CYS A 19 5.64 12.53 5.03
C CYS A 19 6.93 13.31 4.75
N ASN A 20 6.83 14.63 4.64
CA ASN A 20 8.00 15.50 4.47
C ASN A 20 8.66 15.73 5.83
N LEU A 21 9.97 15.56 5.91
CA LEU A 21 10.80 15.74 7.10
C LEU A 21 11.76 16.91 6.92
N GLN A 22 12.11 17.57 8.02
CA GLN A 22 13.24 18.49 8.14
C GLN A 22 14.20 17.91 9.19
N LEU A 23 15.37 17.50 8.74
CA LEU A 23 16.45 16.99 9.60
C LEU A 23 17.29 18.16 10.08
N HIS A 24 17.39 18.35 11.39
CA HIS A 24 18.23 19.38 12.01
C HIS A 24 19.56 18.75 12.40
N ILE A 25 20.63 19.22 11.77
CA ILE A 25 21.95 18.60 11.83
C ILE A 25 22.94 19.56 12.50
N GLN A 26 23.78 18.99 13.36
CA GLN A 26 24.95 19.63 13.97
C GLN A 26 26.02 18.56 14.13
N ASP A 27 27.26 18.83 13.72
CA ASP A 27 28.38 17.87 13.82
C ASP A 27 28.05 16.48 13.20
N ASP A 28 27.44 16.47 12.01
CA ASP A 28 26.90 15.29 11.31
C ASP A 28 25.89 14.44 12.10
N PHE A 29 25.35 14.98 13.19
CA PHE A 29 24.36 14.34 14.03
C PHE A 29 22.97 14.97 13.86
N ILE A 30 21.97 14.13 13.57
CA ILE A 30 20.56 14.52 13.51
C ILE A 30 20.05 14.61 14.96
N TYR A 31 20.06 15.81 15.53
CA TYR A 31 19.61 16.00 16.90
C TYR A 31 18.09 16.24 17.01
N ARG A 32 17.42 16.59 15.90
CA ARG A 32 15.97 16.84 15.86
C ARG A 32 15.39 16.61 14.47
N VAL A 33 14.15 16.10 14.43
CA VAL A 33 13.35 16.03 13.20
C VAL A 33 12.05 16.82 13.34
N THR A 34 11.82 17.74 12.41
CA THR A 34 10.56 18.49 12.26
C THR A 34 9.90 18.23 10.92
N SER A 35 8.81 18.92 10.65
CA SER A 35 8.19 18.96 9.33
C SER A 35 7.61 20.36 9.09
N PRO A 36 7.66 20.87 7.85
CA PRO A 36 7.04 22.15 7.51
C PRO A 36 5.51 22.09 7.71
N PHE A 37 4.91 23.16 8.23
CA PHE A 37 3.45 23.23 8.43
C PHE A 37 2.68 23.40 7.11
N ASP A 38 3.35 23.93 6.09
CA ASP A 38 2.87 24.05 4.71
C ASP A 38 3.08 22.78 3.88
N SER A 39 3.58 21.68 4.47
CA SER A 39 3.71 20.42 3.74
C SER A 39 2.34 19.85 3.35
N VAL A 40 2.18 19.50 2.08
CA VAL A 40 0.89 19.06 1.50
C VAL A 40 0.34 17.80 2.17
N VAL A 41 1.21 16.85 2.53
CA VAL A 41 0.78 15.53 3.01
C VAL A 41 0.51 15.51 4.51
N ASN A 42 1.35 16.15 5.30
CA ASN A 42 1.37 15.93 6.75
C ASN A 42 1.24 17.21 7.59
N HIS A 43 1.31 18.40 6.99
CA HIS A 43 1.08 19.69 7.65
C HIS A 43 1.79 19.83 9.01
N GLY A 44 3.07 19.50 9.07
CA GLY A 44 3.89 19.52 10.29
C GLY A 44 3.76 18.29 11.22
N ASN A 45 2.73 17.46 11.03
CA ASN A 45 2.49 16.27 11.86
C ASN A 45 3.45 15.14 11.49
N LEU A 46 3.98 14.42 12.47
CA LEU A 46 4.75 13.19 12.26
C LEU A 46 4.33 12.15 13.30
N CYS A 47 4.30 10.89 12.90
CA CYS A 47 4.16 9.78 13.84
C CYS A 47 5.47 9.52 14.59
N VAL A 48 5.44 8.63 15.59
CA VAL A 48 6.62 8.25 16.39
C VAL A 48 7.81 7.79 15.52
N LYS A 49 7.54 7.03 14.45
CA LYS A 49 8.57 6.54 13.52
C LYS A 49 9.24 7.69 12.76
N GLY A 50 8.45 8.60 12.20
CA GLY A 50 8.98 9.76 11.47
C GLY A 50 9.68 10.78 12.38
N ARG A 51 9.25 10.89 13.64
CA ARG A 51 9.83 11.84 14.60
C ARG A 51 11.12 11.36 15.25
N PHE A 52 11.26 10.05 15.50
CA PHE A 52 12.33 9.49 16.34
C PHE A 52 13.05 8.28 15.75
N GLY A 53 12.51 7.64 14.71
CA GLY A 53 13.04 6.40 14.15
C GLY A 53 14.20 6.63 13.17
N TYR A 54 15.26 7.31 13.56
CA TYR A 54 16.44 7.50 12.69
C TYR A 54 17.74 7.08 13.38
N ASP A 55 17.66 6.61 14.62
CA ASP A 55 18.77 6.12 15.44
C ASP A 55 19.53 4.93 14.81
N TYR A 56 18.86 4.12 13.98
CA TYR A 56 19.47 3.00 13.27
C TYR A 56 20.68 3.42 12.42
N ILE A 57 20.78 4.69 12.00
CA ILE A 57 21.95 5.16 11.25
C ILE A 57 23.21 5.25 12.12
N TYR A 58 23.06 5.36 13.45
CA TYR A 58 24.13 5.45 14.43
C TYR A 58 24.39 4.12 15.15
N ASN A 59 23.65 3.06 14.81
CA ASN A 59 23.79 1.77 15.47
C ASN A 59 25.18 1.17 15.21
N LYS A 60 25.88 0.76 16.28
CA LYS A 60 27.22 0.16 16.22
C LYS A 60 27.28 -1.15 15.42
N GLN A 61 26.14 -1.82 15.20
CA GLN A 61 26.03 -3.03 14.39
C GLN A 61 25.85 -2.76 12.90
N ARG A 62 25.83 -1.50 12.46
CA ARG A 62 25.84 -1.14 11.02
C ARG A 62 26.98 -1.86 10.32
N VAL A 63 26.69 -2.38 9.13
CA VAL A 63 27.72 -2.90 8.23
C VAL A 63 28.42 -1.70 7.58
N THR A 64 29.71 -1.52 7.88
CA THR A 64 30.53 -0.39 7.42
C THR A 64 31.62 -0.79 6.44
N THR A 65 31.86 -2.09 6.26
CA THR A 65 32.82 -2.66 5.31
C THR A 65 32.19 -3.86 4.61
N PRO A 66 32.56 -4.17 3.34
CA PRO A 66 32.11 -5.39 2.68
C PRO A 66 32.44 -6.65 3.48
N LEU A 67 31.53 -7.62 3.45
CA LEU A 67 31.66 -8.89 4.15
C LEU A 67 31.47 -10.05 3.17
N ILE A 68 32.40 -11.01 3.18
CA ILE A 68 32.32 -12.25 2.39
C ILE A 68 32.25 -13.42 3.36
N ARG A 69 31.36 -14.40 3.10
CA ARG A 69 31.30 -15.63 3.90
C ARG A 69 32.64 -16.36 3.85
N LYS A 70 33.14 -16.79 5.01
CA LYS A 70 34.36 -17.61 5.13
C LYS A 70 34.22 -18.93 4.38
N THR A 71 33.02 -19.51 4.41
CA THR A 71 32.71 -20.79 3.75
C THR A 71 31.73 -20.58 2.61
N ARG A 72 32.12 -21.04 1.41
CA ARG A 72 31.26 -21.00 0.21
C ARG A 72 30.00 -21.84 0.43
N GLN A 73 28.85 -21.24 0.13
CA GLN A 73 27.57 -21.93 0.22
C GLN A 73 27.39 -22.89 -0.96
N VAL A 74 26.82 -24.06 -0.70
CA VAL A 74 26.50 -25.08 -1.71
C VAL A 74 25.00 -25.01 -2.03
N ALA A 75 24.65 -25.22 -3.31
CA ALA A 75 23.25 -25.29 -3.72
C ALA A 75 22.52 -26.42 -2.97
N GLY A 76 21.30 -26.17 -2.51
CA GLY A 76 20.53 -27.13 -1.70
C GLY A 76 20.89 -27.18 -0.21
N SER A 77 21.97 -26.53 0.22
CA SER A 77 22.43 -26.54 1.63
C SER A 77 22.79 -25.13 2.13
N ARG A 78 22.09 -24.11 1.62
CA ARG A 78 22.33 -22.72 2.02
C ARG A 78 21.81 -22.46 3.43
N THR A 79 22.61 -21.78 4.25
CA THR A 79 22.24 -21.38 5.61
C THR A 79 21.92 -19.89 5.68
N GLN A 80 21.13 -19.51 6.69
CA GLN A 80 20.82 -18.12 6.99
C GLN A 80 22.08 -17.33 7.37
N ALA A 81 22.03 -16.02 7.16
CA ALA A 81 23.18 -15.11 7.28
C ALA A 81 23.26 -14.38 8.63
N PHE A 82 22.73 -14.96 9.70
CA PHE A 82 22.56 -14.25 10.98
C PHE A 82 23.83 -14.19 11.83
N ASP A 83 24.71 -15.18 11.76
CA ASP A 83 25.94 -15.20 12.54
C ASP A 83 27.07 -14.45 11.83
N ARG A 84 27.48 -13.30 12.39
CA ARG A 84 28.61 -12.50 11.89
C ARG A 84 29.94 -13.24 11.94
N SER A 85 30.09 -14.26 12.80
CA SER A 85 31.31 -15.06 12.91
C SER A 85 31.62 -15.84 11.62
N GLU A 86 30.60 -16.11 10.80
CA GLU A 86 30.73 -16.80 9.51
C GLU A 86 31.28 -15.90 8.39
N TRP A 87 31.51 -14.61 8.67
CA TRP A 87 31.92 -13.61 7.69
C TRP A 87 33.33 -13.09 7.99
N ARG A 88 34.03 -12.72 6.92
CA ARG A 88 35.28 -11.96 7.01
C ARG A 88 35.09 -10.63 6.29
N GLU A 89 35.84 -9.63 6.73
CA GLU A 89 35.94 -8.35 6.03
C GLU A 89 36.66 -8.54 4.69
N ALA A 90 36.31 -7.68 3.73
CA ALA A 90 36.88 -7.62 2.40
C ALA A 90 37.00 -6.15 1.96
N SER A 91 37.91 -5.86 1.03
CA SER A 91 37.94 -4.54 0.38
C SER A 91 36.75 -4.40 -0.59
N TRP A 92 36.46 -3.17 -1.01
CA TRP A 92 35.46 -2.93 -2.05
C TRP A 92 35.84 -3.59 -3.37
N ASP A 93 37.10 -3.50 -3.79
CA ASP A 93 37.59 -4.14 -5.02
C ASP A 93 37.42 -5.65 -4.97
N GLU A 94 37.81 -6.30 -3.87
CA GLU A 94 37.64 -7.74 -3.70
C GLU A 94 36.16 -8.15 -3.75
N ALA A 95 35.29 -7.41 -3.06
CA ALA A 95 33.86 -7.71 -3.03
C ALA A 95 33.19 -7.53 -4.39
N LEU A 96 33.56 -6.48 -5.13
CA LEU A 96 33.04 -6.20 -6.47
C LEU A 96 33.55 -7.23 -7.48
N ASP A 97 34.85 -7.55 -7.49
CA ASP A 97 35.43 -8.59 -8.35
C ASP A 97 34.78 -9.94 -8.06
N TYR A 98 34.64 -10.31 -6.79
CA TYR A 98 33.99 -11.56 -6.41
C TYR A 98 32.54 -11.62 -6.91
N ALA A 99 31.76 -10.55 -6.75
CA ALA A 99 30.38 -10.51 -7.22
C ALA A 99 30.31 -10.58 -8.75
N ALA A 100 31.12 -9.79 -9.45
CA ALA A 100 31.16 -9.75 -10.92
C ALA A 100 31.56 -11.11 -11.50
N ASP A 101 32.64 -11.72 -11.02
CA ASP A 101 33.12 -13.02 -11.47
C ASP A 101 32.06 -14.11 -11.29
N ARG A 102 31.38 -14.13 -10.14
CA ARG A 102 30.32 -15.11 -9.87
C ARG A 102 29.10 -14.91 -10.76
N LEU A 103 28.69 -13.67 -11.00
CA LEU A 103 27.59 -13.37 -11.91
C LEU A 103 27.93 -13.78 -13.35
N VAL A 104 29.16 -13.51 -13.81
CA VAL A 104 29.65 -13.90 -15.14
C VAL A 104 29.76 -15.42 -15.26
N GLU A 105 30.29 -16.11 -14.26
CA GLU A 105 30.37 -17.58 -14.21
C GLU A 105 28.99 -18.22 -14.35
N ILE A 106 28.02 -17.77 -13.55
CA ILE A 106 26.64 -18.28 -13.57
C ILE A 106 26.00 -18.01 -14.92
N TYR A 107 26.12 -16.79 -15.45
CA TYR A 107 25.55 -16.44 -16.74
C TYR A 107 26.16 -17.25 -17.90
N ARG A 108 27.48 -17.46 -17.91
CA ARG A 108 28.15 -18.29 -18.94
C ARG A 108 27.74 -19.76 -18.86
N ARG A 109 27.53 -20.28 -17.65
CA ARG A 109 27.15 -21.69 -17.43
C ARG A 109 25.68 -21.95 -17.74
N ASP A 110 24.77 -21.12 -17.23
CA ASP A 110 23.33 -21.41 -17.19
C ASP A 110 22.46 -20.40 -17.97
N GLY A 111 23.07 -19.33 -18.49
CA GLY A 111 22.39 -18.30 -19.27
C GLY A 111 21.47 -17.38 -18.45
N SER A 112 20.62 -16.63 -19.17
CA SER A 112 19.76 -15.58 -18.60
C SER A 112 18.79 -16.08 -17.53
N LYS A 113 18.30 -17.33 -17.66
CA LYS A 113 17.32 -17.92 -16.75
C LYS A 113 17.84 -18.12 -15.32
N ALA A 114 19.16 -18.21 -15.14
CA ALA A 114 19.77 -18.34 -13.82
C ALA A 114 20.05 -17.00 -13.13
N MET A 115 19.89 -15.89 -13.85
CA MET A 115 20.10 -14.56 -13.31
C MET A 115 18.79 -14.03 -12.73
N ALA A 116 18.80 -13.63 -11.47
CA ALA A 116 17.66 -13.01 -10.81
C ALA A 116 18.09 -11.88 -9.88
N VAL A 117 17.17 -10.95 -9.65
CA VAL A 117 17.36 -9.84 -8.70
C VAL A 117 16.06 -9.47 -8.00
N TYR A 118 16.20 -9.04 -6.75
CA TYR A 118 15.11 -8.57 -5.91
C TYR A 118 15.32 -7.09 -5.60
N CYS A 119 14.50 -6.25 -6.23
CA CYS A 119 14.45 -4.81 -6.00
C CYS A 119 13.72 -4.48 -4.68
N CYS A 120 13.83 -3.23 -4.22
CA CYS A 120 13.40 -2.85 -2.87
C CYS A 120 12.58 -1.56 -2.85
N ALA A 121 11.44 -1.59 -2.15
CA ALA A 121 10.57 -0.42 -1.93
C ALA A 121 11.22 0.70 -1.10
N LYS A 122 12.35 0.42 -0.44
CA LYS A 122 13.13 1.38 0.34
C LYS A 122 14.40 1.84 -0.37
N ALA A 123 14.71 1.28 -1.54
CA ALA A 123 15.75 1.82 -2.41
C ALA A 123 15.19 3.01 -3.19
N THR A 124 16.08 3.84 -3.73
CA THR A 124 15.65 4.96 -4.59
C THR A 124 15.06 4.44 -5.90
N ASN A 125 14.32 5.31 -6.61
CA ASN A 125 13.80 4.94 -7.93
C ASN A 125 14.96 4.71 -8.92
N GLU A 126 16.03 5.48 -8.77
CA GLU A 126 17.27 5.41 -9.54
C GLU A 126 17.97 4.07 -9.33
N ASP A 127 18.14 3.62 -8.08
CA ASP A 127 18.73 2.31 -7.76
C ASP A 127 17.93 1.17 -8.39
N ASN A 128 16.61 1.18 -8.19
CA ASN A 128 15.73 0.17 -8.75
C ASN A 128 15.74 0.20 -10.29
N TYR A 129 15.79 1.38 -10.90
CA TYR A 129 15.88 1.55 -12.35
C TYR A 129 17.20 1.01 -12.90
N LEU A 130 18.33 1.34 -12.29
CA LEU A 130 19.64 0.85 -12.70
C LEU A 130 19.73 -0.67 -12.57
N LEU A 131 19.24 -1.21 -11.45
CA LEU A 131 19.31 -2.63 -11.16
C LEU A 131 18.45 -3.45 -12.13
N GLN A 132 17.20 -3.03 -12.39
CA GLN A 132 16.35 -3.73 -13.34
C GLN A 132 16.85 -3.56 -14.78
N LYS A 133 17.41 -2.40 -15.15
CA LYS A 133 18.04 -2.18 -16.45
C LYS A 133 19.25 -3.08 -16.65
N MET A 134 20.12 -3.24 -15.65
CA MET A 134 21.26 -4.15 -15.71
C MET A 134 20.80 -5.58 -16.01
N TYR A 135 19.82 -6.11 -15.27
CA TYR A 135 19.36 -7.48 -15.46
C TYR A 135 18.63 -7.70 -16.80
N ARG A 136 17.81 -6.74 -17.24
CA ARG A 136 17.09 -6.86 -18.51
C ARG A 136 17.98 -6.62 -19.73
N ALA A 137 18.89 -5.65 -19.68
CA ALA A 137 19.71 -5.28 -20.83
C ALA A 137 21.00 -6.11 -20.96
N LEU A 138 21.71 -6.35 -19.85
CA LEU A 138 22.97 -7.09 -19.87
C LEU A 138 22.74 -8.59 -19.78
N PHE A 139 21.99 -9.05 -18.78
CA PHE A 139 21.74 -10.47 -18.56
C PHE A 139 20.54 -11.02 -19.34
N ARG A 140 19.80 -10.17 -20.06
CA ARG A 140 18.59 -10.55 -20.83
C ARG A 140 17.60 -11.37 -20.00
N SER A 141 17.46 -11.01 -18.72
CA SER A 141 16.60 -11.70 -17.77
C SER A 141 15.47 -10.79 -17.30
N ASN A 142 14.26 -11.34 -17.30
CA ASN A 142 13.08 -10.73 -16.70
C ASN A 142 12.81 -11.25 -15.29
N ASN A 143 13.73 -12.03 -14.70
CA ASN A 143 13.67 -12.46 -13.29
C ASN A 143 14.05 -11.28 -12.37
N VAL A 144 13.33 -10.18 -12.53
CA VAL A 144 13.40 -8.98 -11.70
C VAL A 144 12.10 -8.95 -10.95
N ASP A 145 12.17 -9.16 -9.63
CA ASP A 145 10.99 -9.01 -8.78
C ASP A 145 11.26 -7.97 -7.69
N HIS A 146 10.21 -7.61 -6.96
CA HIS A 146 10.27 -6.53 -5.99
C HIS A 146 9.54 -6.96 -4.72
N CYS A 147 9.97 -6.49 -3.54
CA CYS A 147 9.31 -6.86 -2.28
C CYS A 147 7.81 -6.50 -2.24
N THR A 148 7.37 -5.60 -3.12
CA THR A 148 5.95 -5.26 -3.28
C THR A 148 5.11 -6.38 -3.88
N ARG A 149 5.72 -7.41 -4.47
CA ARG A 149 5.07 -8.66 -4.87
C ARG A 149 4.18 -9.20 -3.76
N LEU A 150 4.73 -9.20 -2.54
CA LEU A 150 4.07 -9.72 -1.35
C LEU A 150 3.04 -8.75 -0.78
N CYS A 151 3.06 -7.48 -1.19
CA CYS A 151 2.31 -6.40 -0.55
C CYS A 151 1.09 -5.98 -1.37
N HIS A 152 1.28 -5.40 -2.57
CA HIS A 152 0.17 -4.76 -3.31
C HIS A 152 0.02 -5.26 -4.74
N ALA A 153 0.69 -6.34 -5.14
CA ALA A 153 0.66 -6.85 -6.51
C ALA A 153 -0.77 -7.12 -7.02
N ALA A 154 -1.62 -7.69 -6.18
CA ALA A 154 -3.02 -7.93 -6.50
C ALA A 154 -3.81 -6.62 -6.75
N SER A 155 -3.55 -5.58 -5.96
CA SER A 155 -4.14 -4.25 -6.18
C SER A 155 -3.63 -3.60 -7.47
N VAL A 156 -2.34 -3.73 -7.79
CA VAL A 156 -1.77 -3.25 -9.06
C VAL A 156 -2.49 -3.91 -10.24
N VAL A 157 -2.63 -5.24 -10.21
CA VAL A 157 -3.28 -5.97 -11.29
C VAL A 157 -4.73 -5.51 -11.45
N ALA A 158 -5.49 -5.40 -10.35
CA ALA A 158 -6.87 -4.96 -10.38
C ALA A 158 -7.03 -3.52 -10.91
N LEU A 159 -6.25 -2.57 -10.40
CA LEU A 159 -6.28 -1.18 -10.85
C LEU A 159 -5.84 -1.06 -12.32
N GLN A 160 -4.80 -1.79 -12.74
CA GLN A 160 -4.34 -1.76 -14.12
C GLN A 160 -5.42 -2.31 -15.07
N MET A 161 -6.12 -3.37 -14.67
CA MET A 161 -7.23 -3.96 -15.44
C MET A 161 -8.43 -3.01 -15.56
N ALA A 162 -8.81 -2.34 -14.47
CA ALA A 162 -10.07 -1.60 -14.41
C ALA A 162 -9.96 -0.11 -14.70
N VAL A 163 -8.83 0.53 -14.35
CA VAL A 163 -8.63 1.99 -14.50
C VAL A 163 -7.37 2.36 -15.28
N GLY A 164 -6.62 1.38 -15.78
CA GLY A 164 -5.44 1.60 -16.63
C GLY A 164 -4.22 2.20 -15.91
N SER A 165 -4.26 2.28 -14.58
CA SER A 165 -3.18 2.81 -13.73
C SER A 165 -2.90 1.85 -12.59
N ALA A 166 -1.66 1.83 -12.11
CA ALA A 166 -1.25 1.06 -10.93
C ALA A 166 -1.23 1.91 -9.63
N ALA A 167 -1.52 3.21 -9.74
CA ALA A 167 -1.46 4.17 -8.65
C ALA A 167 -2.84 4.48 -8.08
N MET A 168 -2.86 5.02 -6.85
CA MET A 168 -4.05 5.62 -6.26
C MET A 168 -4.64 6.71 -7.17
N SER A 169 -5.97 6.81 -7.16
CA SER A 169 -6.72 7.73 -8.03
C SER A 169 -7.00 9.08 -7.39
N ASN A 170 -6.73 9.21 -6.09
CA ASN A 170 -6.90 10.42 -5.28
C ASN A 170 -5.59 10.83 -4.60
N THR A 171 -5.55 12.05 -4.06
CA THR A 171 -4.38 12.54 -3.32
C THR A 171 -4.52 12.28 -1.83
N ALA A 172 -3.42 11.92 -1.15
CA ALA A 172 -3.40 11.74 0.31
C ALA A 172 -3.90 12.96 1.11
N ALA A 173 -3.79 14.17 0.55
CA ALA A 173 -4.27 15.41 1.17
C ALA A 173 -5.79 15.61 1.06
N GLU A 174 -6.46 14.89 0.15
CA GLU A 174 -7.90 15.02 -0.10
C GLU A 174 -8.75 14.17 0.85
N VAL A 175 -8.13 13.34 1.69
CA VAL A 175 -8.82 12.46 2.67
C VAL A 175 -9.76 13.27 3.57
N VAL A 176 -9.36 14.49 3.93
CA VAL A 176 -10.15 15.38 4.79
C VAL A 176 -11.41 15.93 4.11
N GLU A 177 -11.50 15.79 2.79
CA GLU A 177 -12.55 16.38 1.96
C GLU A 177 -13.67 15.39 1.58
N SER A 178 -13.46 14.10 1.81
CA SER A 178 -14.48 13.07 1.59
C SER A 178 -15.62 13.19 2.61
N ASP A 179 -16.86 13.08 2.13
CA ASP A 179 -18.06 13.09 2.97
C ASP A 179 -18.32 11.71 3.58
N VAL A 180 -17.97 10.66 2.82
CA VAL A 180 -17.99 9.26 3.25
C VAL A 180 -16.69 8.60 2.85
N PHE A 181 -16.14 7.75 3.70
CA PHE A 181 -15.04 6.88 3.29
C PHE A 181 -15.19 5.47 3.85
N MET A 182 -14.85 4.50 3.01
CA MET A 182 -14.81 3.09 3.37
C MET A 182 -13.37 2.67 3.60
N LEU A 183 -13.05 2.30 4.83
CA LEU A 183 -11.76 1.75 5.24
C LEU A 183 -11.88 0.23 5.33
N THR A 184 -11.14 -0.50 4.48
CA THR A 184 -11.21 -1.96 4.46
C THR A 184 -9.85 -2.64 4.44
N GLY A 185 -9.70 -3.71 5.23
CA GLY A 185 -8.44 -4.46 5.32
C GLY A 185 -7.24 -3.60 5.70
N SER A 186 -7.45 -2.57 6.53
CA SER A 186 -6.45 -1.53 6.79
C SER A 186 -6.52 -1.00 8.21
N ASN A 187 -5.50 -1.33 9.00
CA ASN A 187 -5.26 -0.70 10.30
C ASN A 187 -4.48 0.62 10.15
N VAL A 188 -5.17 1.64 9.62
CA VAL A 188 -4.57 2.92 9.24
C VAL A 188 -3.95 3.69 10.42
N SER A 189 -4.44 3.55 11.65
CA SER A 189 -3.91 4.30 12.79
C SER A 189 -2.49 3.88 13.19
N GLU A 190 -2.14 2.60 13.00
CA GLU A 190 -0.81 2.08 13.30
C GLU A 190 0.13 2.12 12.08
N ASN A 191 -0.43 1.85 10.89
CA ASN A 191 0.35 1.67 9.66
C ASN A 191 0.51 2.96 8.84
N HIS A 192 -0.50 3.84 8.84
CA HIS A 192 -0.50 5.11 8.12
C HIS A 192 -1.02 6.26 9.00
N PRO A 193 -0.36 6.59 10.12
CA PRO A 193 -0.97 7.42 11.18
C PRO A 193 -1.36 8.84 10.73
N ILE A 194 -0.66 9.41 9.75
CA ILE A 194 -1.01 10.73 9.20
C ILE A 194 -2.32 10.68 8.42
N ILE A 195 -2.57 9.62 7.65
CA ILE A 195 -3.87 9.41 6.98
C ILE A 195 -4.96 9.23 8.04
N ALA A 196 -4.68 8.47 9.10
CA ALA A 196 -5.62 8.31 10.21
C ALA A 196 -5.96 9.64 10.89
N LEU A 197 -4.99 10.53 11.09
CA LEU A 197 -5.24 11.88 11.61
C LEU A 197 -6.17 12.68 10.69
N GLN A 198 -5.96 12.60 9.37
CA GLN A 198 -6.83 13.26 8.40
C GLN A 198 -8.25 12.68 8.42
N MET A 199 -8.40 11.35 8.45
CA MET A 199 -9.70 10.68 8.57
C MET A 199 -10.43 11.07 9.87
N LYS A 200 -9.73 11.04 11.01
CA LYS A 200 -10.30 11.48 12.30
C LYS A 200 -10.74 12.94 12.24
N LYS A 201 -9.93 13.82 11.62
CA LYS A 201 -10.28 15.22 11.41
C LYS A 201 -11.54 15.36 10.54
N ALA A 202 -11.65 14.59 9.47
CA ALA A 202 -12.84 14.56 8.60
C ALA A 202 -14.11 14.20 9.38
N VAL A 203 -14.05 13.11 10.16
CA VAL A 203 -15.20 12.69 11.00
C VAL A 203 -15.53 13.75 12.06
N GLN A 204 -14.55 14.15 12.86
CA GLN A 204 -14.80 14.96 14.06
C GLN A 204 -15.06 16.44 13.77
N LYS A 205 -14.48 16.99 12.71
CA LYS A 205 -14.57 18.43 12.40
C LYS A 205 -15.42 18.74 11.18
N HIS A 206 -15.58 17.80 10.27
CA HIS A 206 -16.29 18.01 9.00
C HIS A 206 -17.53 17.13 8.87
N GLY A 207 -17.83 16.28 9.86
CA GLY A 207 -19.05 15.48 9.90
C GLY A 207 -19.05 14.28 8.96
N ALA A 208 -17.89 13.93 8.39
CA ALA A 208 -17.76 12.80 7.47
C ALA A 208 -18.14 11.48 8.15
N LYS A 209 -18.64 10.51 7.37
CA LYS A 209 -19.00 9.19 7.86
C LYS A 209 -17.97 8.15 7.44
N LEU A 210 -17.53 7.36 8.39
CA LEU A 210 -16.57 6.29 8.18
C LEU A 210 -17.27 4.92 8.21
N ILE A 211 -17.09 4.14 7.16
CA ILE A 211 -17.47 2.71 7.10
C ILE A 211 -16.18 1.91 7.31
N VAL A 212 -16.14 1.02 8.30
CA VAL A 212 -15.00 0.11 8.52
C VAL A 212 -15.42 -1.30 8.18
N VAL A 213 -14.70 -1.95 7.26
CA VAL A 213 -14.89 -3.36 6.89
C VAL A 213 -13.60 -4.12 7.22
N ASP A 214 -13.56 -4.74 8.39
CA ASP A 214 -12.36 -5.42 8.90
C ASP A 214 -12.78 -6.56 9.85
N PRO A 215 -12.14 -7.75 9.81
CA PRO A 215 -12.40 -8.81 10.80
C PRO A 215 -12.06 -8.39 12.23
N ARG A 216 -11.18 -7.40 12.40
CA ARG A 216 -10.68 -6.94 13.70
C ARG A 216 -11.30 -5.60 14.06
N ARG A 217 -11.61 -5.44 15.34
CA ARG A 217 -12.00 -4.14 15.90
C ARG A 217 -10.78 -3.22 16.08
N ILE A 218 -10.31 -2.63 14.98
CA ILE A 218 -9.21 -1.64 14.98
C ILE A 218 -9.63 -0.31 15.62
N GLU A 219 -8.66 0.57 15.93
CA GLU A 219 -8.92 1.85 16.60
C GLU A 219 -9.94 2.72 15.84
N MET A 220 -9.90 2.70 14.51
CA MET A 220 -10.80 3.47 13.65
C MET A 220 -12.28 3.10 13.81
N VAL A 221 -12.61 1.92 14.33
CA VAL A 221 -13.99 1.53 14.65
C VAL A 221 -14.63 2.48 15.67
N ASN A 222 -13.84 3.08 16.57
CA ASN A 222 -14.36 4.06 17.54
C ASN A 222 -14.83 5.38 16.89
N TYR A 223 -14.47 5.61 15.62
CA TYR A 223 -14.87 6.78 14.82
C TYR A 223 -15.86 6.40 13.70
N ALA A 224 -16.17 5.11 13.56
CA ALA A 224 -16.96 4.60 12.46
C ALA A 224 -18.46 4.87 12.67
N ALA A 225 -19.14 5.24 11.60
CA ALA A 225 -20.59 5.23 11.54
C ALA A 225 -21.12 3.80 11.40
N LEU A 226 -20.41 2.95 10.65
CA LEU A 226 -20.72 1.53 10.47
C LEU A 226 -19.44 0.70 10.60
N TYR A 227 -19.54 -0.43 11.29
CA TYR A 227 -18.48 -1.43 11.37
C TYR A 227 -19.03 -2.79 10.94
N LEU A 228 -18.45 -3.35 9.89
CA LEU A 228 -18.80 -4.64 9.30
C LEU A 228 -17.71 -5.66 9.69
N PRO A 229 -17.92 -6.46 10.76
CA PRO A 229 -16.97 -7.45 11.26
C PRO A 229 -16.95 -8.70 10.37
N ILE A 230 -16.30 -8.58 9.22
CA ILE A 230 -16.30 -9.60 8.18
C ILE A 230 -15.52 -10.86 8.60
N LYS A 231 -15.97 -12.07 8.24
CA LYS A 231 -15.12 -13.27 8.33
C LYS A 231 -13.95 -13.16 7.35
N PRO A 232 -12.70 -13.50 7.73
CA PRO A 232 -11.56 -13.44 6.82
C PRO A 232 -11.81 -14.19 5.50
N GLY A 233 -11.51 -13.53 4.38
CA GLY A 233 -11.66 -14.10 3.03
C GLY A 233 -13.08 -14.02 2.43
N SER A 234 -14.02 -13.29 3.06
CA SER A 234 -15.39 -13.12 2.56
C SER A 234 -15.71 -11.74 2.00
N ASP A 235 -14.68 -10.97 1.64
CA ASP A 235 -14.75 -9.59 1.13
C ASP A 235 -15.62 -9.45 -0.12
N VAL A 236 -15.37 -10.29 -1.14
CA VAL A 236 -16.11 -10.26 -2.41
C VAL A 236 -17.62 -10.41 -2.22
N PRO A 237 -18.13 -11.41 -1.46
CA PRO A 237 -19.56 -11.48 -1.14
C PRO A 237 -20.15 -10.19 -0.55
N VAL A 238 -19.46 -9.54 0.39
CA VAL A 238 -19.96 -8.31 1.03
C VAL A 238 -20.01 -7.15 0.03
N PHE A 239 -18.92 -6.92 -0.72
CA PHE A 239 -18.87 -5.82 -1.70
C PHE A 239 -19.81 -6.05 -2.89
N SER A 240 -19.97 -7.29 -3.34
CA SER A 240 -20.95 -7.65 -4.36
C SER A 240 -22.39 -7.45 -3.86
N ALA A 241 -22.67 -7.72 -2.58
CA ALA A 241 -23.98 -7.44 -2.00
C ALA A 241 -24.26 -5.95 -1.81
N MET A 242 -23.22 -5.14 -1.53
CA MET A 242 -23.36 -3.69 -1.62
C MET A 242 -23.73 -3.25 -3.05
N ALA A 243 -23.06 -3.78 -4.07
CA ALA A 243 -23.38 -3.48 -5.47
C ALA A 243 -24.81 -3.92 -5.84
N HIS A 244 -25.25 -5.08 -5.36
CA HIS A 244 -26.62 -5.56 -5.52
C HIS A 244 -27.65 -4.55 -4.97
N VAL A 245 -27.45 -4.07 -3.75
CA VAL A 245 -28.35 -3.07 -3.12
C VAL A 245 -28.37 -1.78 -3.94
N ILE A 246 -27.20 -1.29 -4.36
CA ILE A 246 -27.09 -0.07 -5.18
C ILE A 246 -27.85 -0.19 -6.50
N LEU A 247 -27.80 -1.37 -7.13
CA LEU A 247 -28.55 -1.65 -8.36
C LEU A 247 -30.06 -1.73 -8.10
N LYS A 248 -30.49 -2.51 -7.10
CA LYS A 248 -31.93 -2.70 -6.78
C LYS A 248 -32.63 -1.41 -6.35
N GLU A 249 -31.90 -0.52 -5.70
CA GLU A 249 -32.43 0.77 -5.22
C GLU A 249 -32.20 1.91 -6.22
N ASN A 250 -31.62 1.64 -7.40
CA ASN A 250 -31.30 2.64 -8.42
C ASN A 250 -30.39 3.78 -7.90
N LEU A 251 -29.43 3.46 -7.04
CA LEU A 251 -28.45 4.40 -6.45
C LEU A 251 -27.15 4.50 -7.26
N HIS A 252 -27.07 3.83 -8.41
CA HIS A 252 -25.93 3.90 -9.31
C HIS A 252 -25.95 5.20 -10.13
N ASN A 253 -24.83 5.55 -10.76
CA ASN A 253 -24.71 6.75 -11.59
C ASN A 253 -24.84 6.41 -13.08
N PRO A 254 -26.04 6.51 -13.69
CA PRO A 254 -26.26 6.06 -15.06
C PRO A 254 -25.45 6.85 -16.10
N GLN A 255 -25.25 8.16 -15.88
CA GLN A 255 -24.46 8.99 -16.79
C GLN A 255 -22.99 8.56 -16.77
N PHE A 256 -22.40 8.41 -15.57
CA PHE A 256 -21.01 7.97 -15.45
C PHE A 256 -20.80 6.59 -16.07
N ILE A 257 -21.73 5.65 -15.81
CA ILE A 257 -21.67 4.30 -16.36
C ILE A 257 -21.66 4.34 -17.89
N ALA A 258 -22.60 5.09 -18.50
CA ALA A 258 -22.69 5.20 -19.95
C ALA A 258 -21.46 5.84 -20.60
N GLU A 259 -20.84 6.82 -19.94
CA GLU A 259 -19.72 7.58 -20.50
C GLU A 259 -18.34 6.98 -20.21
N ARG A 260 -18.19 6.24 -19.10
CA ARG A 260 -16.88 5.91 -18.51
C ARG A 260 -16.68 4.44 -18.16
N THR A 261 -17.65 3.57 -18.46
CA THR A 261 -17.56 2.14 -18.17
C THR A 261 -17.95 1.30 -19.37
N GLU A 262 -17.69 -0.01 -19.29
CA GLU A 262 -18.07 -0.99 -20.30
C GLU A 262 -18.77 -2.18 -19.64
N ASN A 263 -19.58 -2.90 -20.41
CA ASN A 263 -20.18 -4.18 -20.01
C ASN A 263 -21.07 -4.13 -18.74
N PHE A 264 -21.82 -3.03 -18.57
CA PHE A 264 -22.67 -2.80 -17.40
C PHE A 264 -23.79 -3.85 -17.25
N GLU A 265 -24.46 -4.22 -18.34
CA GLU A 265 -25.61 -5.14 -18.31
C GLU A 265 -25.18 -6.53 -17.79
N ALA A 266 -24.04 -7.03 -18.25
CA ALA A 266 -23.48 -8.29 -17.78
C ALA A 266 -23.06 -8.20 -16.31
N PHE A 267 -22.44 -7.09 -15.90
CA PHE A 267 -22.10 -6.84 -14.51
C PHE A 267 -23.35 -6.84 -13.62
N ALA A 268 -24.38 -6.06 -13.97
CA ALA A 268 -25.62 -5.96 -13.21
C ALA A 268 -26.33 -7.33 -13.08
N ALA A 269 -26.43 -8.08 -14.18
CA ALA A 269 -26.98 -9.44 -14.15
C ALA A 269 -26.18 -10.38 -13.23
N SER A 270 -24.84 -10.24 -13.19
CA SER A 270 -24.00 -11.06 -12.31
C SER A 270 -24.18 -10.75 -10.81
N MET A 271 -24.68 -9.55 -10.47
CA MET A 271 -24.92 -9.10 -9.09
C MET A 271 -26.25 -9.63 -8.50
N GLU A 272 -27.19 -10.09 -9.32
CA GLU A 272 -28.51 -10.56 -8.88
C GLU A 272 -28.46 -11.63 -7.77
N LYS A 273 -27.48 -12.54 -7.84
CA LYS A 273 -27.33 -13.62 -6.85
C LYS A 273 -26.73 -13.18 -5.51
N PHE A 274 -26.09 -12.02 -5.46
CA PHE A 274 -25.40 -11.53 -4.27
C PHE A 274 -26.33 -10.69 -3.39
N THR A 275 -27.44 -11.27 -2.92
CA THR A 275 -28.32 -10.55 -1.99
C THR A 275 -27.63 -10.31 -0.65
N PRO A 276 -28.06 -9.32 0.15
CA PRO A 276 -27.58 -9.13 1.52
C PRO A 276 -27.70 -10.40 2.38
N GLU A 277 -28.78 -11.18 2.22
CA GLU A 277 -28.96 -12.48 2.89
C GLU A 277 -27.90 -13.49 2.49
N TYR A 278 -27.59 -13.60 1.19
CA TYR A 278 -26.55 -14.49 0.71
C TYR A 278 -25.19 -14.11 1.29
N ALA A 279 -24.84 -12.82 1.26
CA ALA A 279 -23.59 -12.33 1.83
C ALA A 279 -23.51 -12.53 3.35
N GLU A 280 -24.60 -12.37 4.09
CA GLU A 280 -24.66 -12.62 5.53
C GLU A 280 -24.31 -14.08 5.87
N THR A 281 -24.82 -15.06 5.09
CA THR A 281 -24.51 -16.48 5.34
C THR A 281 -23.01 -16.80 5.21
N ILE A 282 -22.33 -16.16 4.26
CA ILE A 282 -20.90 -16.40 4.00
C ILE A 282 -20.03 -15.58 4.95
N SER A 283 -20.31 -14.29 5.03
CA SER A 283 -19.45 -13.31 5.68
C SER A 283 -19.67 -13.18 7.19
N GLY A 284 -20.86 -13.57 7.67
CA GLY A 284 -21.28 -13.33 9.05
C GLY A 284 -21.57 -11.85 9.37
N VAL A 285 -21.50 -10.95 8.38
CA VAL A 285 -21.91 -9.55 8.55
C VAL A 285 -23.43 -9.48 8.47
N ASP A 286 -24.04 -8.82 9.45
CA ASP A 286 -25.48 -8.57 9.46
C ASP A 286 -25.93 -7.89 8.16
N ARG A 287 -26.98 -8.43 7.54
CA ARG A 287 -27.47 -7.95 6.24
C ARG A 287 -27.85 -6.48 6.25
N GLN A 288 -28.35 -5.95 7.37
CA GLN A 288 -28.74 -4.54 7.49
C GLN A 288 -27.50 -3.64 7.44
N LEU A 289 -26.39 -4.04 8.04
CA LEU A 289 -25.12 -3.30 7.94
C LEU A 289 -24.62 -3.23 6.49
N ILE A 290 -24.80 -4.30 5.71
CA ILE A 290 -24.43 -4.30 4.27
C ILE A 290 -25.30 -3.32 3.50
N ILE A 291 -26.62 -3.33 3.73
CA ILE A 291 -27.59 -2.42 3.10
C ILE A 291 -27.26 -0.96 3.46
N ASP A 292 -27.03 -0.68 4.74
CA ASP A 292 -26.75 0.67 5.23
C ASP A 292 -25.41 1.19 4.70
N ALA A 293 -24.38 0.33 4.63
CA ALA A 293 -23.10 0.68 4.03
C ALA A 293 -23.22 1.00 2.53
N ALA A 294 -24.00 0.20 1.79
CA ALA A 294 -24.26 0.42 0.37
C ALA A 294 -24.94 1.76 0.11
N ARG A 295 -26.03 2.05 0.84
CA ARG A 295 -26.76 3.32 0.76
C ARG A 295 -25.88 4.51 1.13
N MET A 296 -25.15 4.40 2.25
CA MET A 296 -24.26 5.46 2.73
C MET A 296 -23.16 5.78 1.73
N TYR A 297 -22.52 4.76 1.15
CA TYR A 297 -21.46 4.95 0.16
C TYR A 297 -21.98 5.55 -1.16
N ALA A 298 -23.08 5.01 -1.70
CA ALA A 298 -23.59 5.40 -3.02
C ALA A 298 -24.23 6.79 -3.05
N THR A 299 -24.89 7.20 -1.96
CA THR A 299 -25.61 8.48 -1.91
C THR A 299 -24.76 9.68 -1.49
N ALA A 300 -23.50 9.47 -1.11
CA ALA A 300 -22.64 10.58 -0.69
C ALA A 300 -22.23 11.47 -1.87
N GLY A 301 -22.06 12.77 -1.62
CA GLY A 301 -21.54 13.70 -2.62
C GLY A 301 -20.11 13.36 -3.04
N LYS A 302 -19.26 13.03 -2.06
CA LYS A 302 -17.86 12.61 -2.22
C LYS A 302 -17.56 11.37 -1.38
N SER A 303 -17.47 10.20 -2.02
CA SER A 303 -17.03 8.95 -1.38
C SER A 303 -15.66 8.49 -1.85
N ALA A 304 -14.87 7.92 -0.95
CA ALA A 304 -13.60 7.28 -1.29
C ALA A 304 -13.43 5.94 -0.57
N ILE A 305 -12.68 5.02 -1.18
CA ILE A 305 -12.35 3.71 -0.62
C ILE A 305 -10.85 3.69 -0.31
N TYR A 306 -10.48 3.26 0.88
CA TYR A 306 -9.10 3.11 1.31
C TYR A 306 -8.87 1.68 1.76
N TRP A 307 -7.88 1.01 1.16
CA TRP A 307 -7.48 -0.32 1.58
C TRP A 307 -5.98 -0.45 1.79
N ALA A 308 -5.60 -1.51 2.48
CA ALA A 308 -4.21 -1.95 2.62
C ALA A 308 -4.19 -3.49 2.54
N LEU A 309 -3.25 -4.12 3.22
CA LEU A 309 -2.87 -5.52 3.02
C LEU A 309 -3.99 -6.55 3.22
N GLY A 310 -5.06 -6.24 3.97
CA GLY A 310 -6.19 -7.17 4.12
C GLY A 310 -6.93 -7.48 2.80
N ILE A 311 -6.74 -6.65 1.77
CA ILE A 311 -7.31 -6.85 0.43
C ILE A 311 -6.34 -7.64 -0.49
N PRO A 312 -5.12 -7.17 -0.79
CA PRO A 312 -4.21 -7.83 -1.74
C PRO A 312 -3.46 -9.03 -1.18
N GLU A 313 -3.23 -9.14 0.14
CA GLU A 313 -2.56 -10.31 0.75
C GLU A 313 -3.54 -11.47 0.97
N SER A 314 -4.17 -11.88 -0.13
CA SER A 314 -5.21 -12.89 -0.18
C SER A 314 -5.04 -13.74 -1.44
N THR A 315 -5.42 -15.01 -1.37
CA THR A 315 -5.49 -15.90 -2.54
C THR A 315 -6.45 -15.38 -3.61
N HIS A 316 -7.35 -14.47 -3.24
CA HIS A 316 -8.30 -13.81 -4.14
C HIS A 316 -8.09 -12.28 -4.19
N GLY A 317 -6.89 -11.78 -3.88
CA GLY A 317 -6.66 -10.35 -3.69
C GLY A 317 -7.05 -9.47 -4.89
N THR A 318 -6.84 -9.96 -6.12
CA THR A 318 -7.24 -9.22 -7.34
C THR A 318 -8.77 -9.09 -7.41
N ALA A 319 -9.50 -10.15 -7.06
CA ALA A 319 -10.96 -10.13 -7.03
C ALA A 319 -11.50 -9.21 -5.92
N ASN A 320 -10.86 -9.22 -4.74
CA ASN A 320 -11.18 -8.31 -3.64
C ASN A 320 -11.02 -6.83 -4.06
N ALA A 321 -9.93 -6.50 -4.75
CA ALA A 321 -9.71 -5.13 -5.22
C ALA A 321 -10.68 -4.75 -6.36
N LEU A 322 -10.96 -5.66 -7.30
CA LEU A 322 -11.91 -5.41 -8.39
C LEU A 322 -13.33 -5.15 -7.88
N SER A 323 -13.80 -5.85 -6.84
CA SER A 323 -15.14 -5.59 -6.29
C SER A 323 -15.25 -4.19 -5.67
N LEU A 324 -14.20 -3.68 -5.03
CA LEU A 324 -14.13 -2.31 -4.56
C LEU A 324 -14.09 -1.29 -5.71
N ILE A 325 -13.28 -1.54 -6.73
CA ILE A 325 -13.20 -0.67 -7.92
C ILE A 325 -14.57 -0.60 -8.60
N ASN A 326 -15.27 -1.72 -8.74
CA ASN A 326 -16.60 -1.77 -9.34
C ASN A 326 -17.62 -0.95 -8.55
N LEU A 327 -17.54 -0.91 -7.22
CA LEU A 327 -18.39 -0.03 -6.41
C LEU A 327 -18.16 1.45 -6.74
N ALA A 328 -16.90 1.87 -6.86
CA ALA A 328 -16.56 3.24 -7.23
C ALA A 328 -17.01 3.60 -8.66
N LEU A 329 -16.83 2.70 -9.62
CA LEU A 329 -17.28 2.90 -11.00
C LEU A 329 -18.81 2.92 -11.11
N LEU A 330 -19.50 2.01 -10.43
CA LEU A 330 -20.97 1.94 -10.39
C LEU A 330 -21.62 3.24 -9.88
N THR A 331 -20.93 3.95 -8.99
CA THR A 331 -21.44 5.16 -8.32
C THR A 331 -20.81 6.45 -8.84
N GLY A 332 -19.84 6.39 -9.76
CA GLY A 332 -19.10 7.55 -10.24
C GLY A 332 -18.28 8.26 -9.14
N GLN A 333 -17.82 7.50 -8.14
CA GLN A 333 -17.02 7.99 -7.01
C GLN A 333 -15.52 7.90 -7.29
N ILE A 334 -15.11 8.40 -8.47
CA ILE A 334 -13.72 8.46 -8.92
C ILE A 334 -13.53 9.65 -9.87
N GLY A 335 -12.32 10.21 -9.91
CA GLY A 335 -11.97 11.29 -10.83
C GLY A 335 -12.49 12.67 -10.44
N ARG A 336 -13.09 12.80 -9.25
CA ARG A 336 -13.49 14.07 -8.64
C ARG A 336 -12.74 14.29 -7.33
N ARG A 337 -12.50 15.55 -6.97
CA ARG A 337 -11.83 15.92 -5.72
C ARG A 337 -12.55 15.33 -4.50
N GLY A 338 -11.81 14.67 -3.62
CA GLY A 338 -12.37 14.00 -2.43
C GLY A 338 -13.05 12.64 -2.72
N THR A 339 -12.95 12.13 -3.95
CA THR A 339 -13.42 10.79 -4.35
C THR A 339 -12.25 9.93 -4.81
N GLY A 340 -12.40 8.61 -4.77
CA GLY A 340 -11.43 7.70 -5.39
C GLY A 340 -11.18 6.41 -4.62
N LEU A 341 -10.03 5.84 -4.96
CA LEU A 341 -9.51 4.52 -4.64
C LEU A 341 -8.02 4.65 -4.33
#